data_AF-A0A3Q8T8H3-F1
#
_entry.id   AF-A0A3Q8T8H3-F1
#
_cell.length_a   1.000
_cell.length_b   1.000
_cell.length_c   1.000
_cell.angle_alpha   90.00
_cell.angle_beta   90.00
_cell.angle_gamma   90.00
#
_symmetry.space_group_name_H-M   'P 1'
#
loop_
_entity.id
_entity.type
_entity.pdbx_description
1 polymer ?
#
loop_
_entity_poly.entity_id
_entity_poly.type
_entity_poly.pdbx_seq_one_letter_code
_entity_poly.pdbx_strand_id
1 'polypeptide(L)'
;MIIKTPKITFYFNINQHLNLGIHHFDDNQNNINWLVHKTFQVEKLEDKLNLLTLAAQKVEKFHSYFHFEQSFFHLLYAEFYYFQNDFQNAIAHYEKAVFQDHLNQKAHIRLINLYRKLGLNEKFKNQLNYCARFKIANNAAIETISYQRNFNEFIEYLKFATNSKFLNKQFTSEELKIVSEYDYNLKFKILNLNTSNYWLYYANFLLTNNYKFLAKTLELITYNHKSYHLHAGMIYYKRHQLYLALDKKALAKNDLEKAKNLEIDQIINL
;
A
#
# COMPACT_ATOMS: atom_id res chain seq x y z
N MET A 1 -21.09 -36.32 -11.59
CA MET A 1 -20.27 -36.27 -10.36
C MET A 1 -20.39 -34.86 -9.78
N ILE A 2 -21.21 -34.68 -8.75
CA ILE A 2 -21.41 -33.37 -8.11
C ILE A 2 -20.17 -33.12 -7.25
N ILE A 3 -19.26 -32.28 -7.73
CA ILE A 3 -18.13 -31.80 -6.91
C ILE A 3 -18.76 -30.92 -5.83
N LYS A 4 -18.98 -31.49 -4.63
CA LYS A 4 -19.24 -30.71 -3.43
C LYS A 4 -17.96 -29.94 -3.13
N THR A 5 -17.86 -28.72 -3.67
CA THR A 5 -16.86 -27.76 -3.20
C THR A 5 -17.13 -27.55 -1.71
N PRO A 6 -16.13 -27.73 -0.83
CA PRO A 6 -16.32 -27.46 0.58
C PRO A 6 -16.80 -26.02 0.72
N LYS A 7 -17.90 -25.81 1.46
CA LYS A 7 -18.34 -24.49 1.91
C LYS A 7 -17.31 -23.98 2.92
N ILE A 8 -16.14 -23.58 2.44
CA ILE A 8 -15.26 -22.76 3.25
C ILE A 8 -15.88 -21.37 3.23
N THR A 9 -16.71 -21.09 4.23
CA THR A 9 -17.24 -19.76 4.49
C THR A 9 -16.10 -18.91 5.04
N PHE A 10 -15.12 -18.58 4.20
CA PHE A 10 -14.14 -17.56 4.55
C PHE A 10 -14.89 -16.25 4.73
N TYR A 11 -14.77 -15.66 5.90
CA TYR A 11 -15.24 -14.31 6.14
C TYR A 11 -14.37 -13.36 5.29
N PHE A 12 -14.85 -13.04 4.10
CA PHE A 12 -14.13 -12.22 3.13
C PHE A 12 -14.23 -10.75 3.56
N ASN A 13 -13.19 -10.25 4.23
CA ASN A 13 -13.11 -8.85 4.65
C ASN A 13 -11.81 -8.21 4.17
N ILE A 14 -11.64 -8.09 2.85
CA ILE A 14 -10.43 -7.49 2.26
C ILE A 14 -10.27 -6.02 2.67
N ASN A 15 -11.38 -5.30 2.90
CA ASN A 15 -11.34 -3.91 3.35
C ASN A 15 -10.69 -3.73 4.72
N GLN A 16 -10.73 -4.72 5.61
CA GLN A 16 -10.09 -4.60 6.94
C GLN A 16 -8.58 -4.39 6.80
N HIS A 17 -7.95 -5.02 5.81
CA HIS A 17 -6.51 -4.92 5.57
C HIS A 17 -6.12 -3.57 4.96
N LEU A 18 -7.08 -2.90 4.33
CA LEU A 18 -6.96 -1.52 3.86
C LEU A 18 -7.29 -0.50 4.97
N ASN A 19 -7.63 -0.96 6.18
CA ASN A 19 -8.23 -0.16 7.25
C ASN A 19 -9.53 0.55 6.84
N LEU A 20 -10.21 0.02 5.82
CA LEU A 20 -11.49 0.51 5.32
C LEU A 20 -12.70 -0.18 5.97
N GLY A 21 -12.47 -1.13 6.88
CA GLY A 21 -13.52 -1.93 7.51
C GLY A 21 -14.50 -1.14 8.39
N ILE A 22 -14.08 0.02 8.89
CA ILE A 22 -14.91 0.93 9.72
C ILE A 22 -15.49 2.10 8.93
N HIS A 23 -15.11 2.26 7.65
CA HIS A 23 -15.56 3.36 6.83
C HIS A 23 -16.87 3.00 6.12
N HIS A 24 -17.88 3.84 6.31
CA HIS A 24 -19.06 3.79 5.48
C HIS A 24 -18.70 4.35 4.11
N PHE A 25 -18.79 3.51 3.07
CA PHE A 25 -18.70 3.98 1.70
C PHE A 25 -20.07 4.53 1.29
N ASP A 26 -20.10 5.78 0.81
CA ASP A 26 -21.33 6.39 0.26
C ASP A 26 -21.79 5.66 -1.01
N ASP A 27 -20.83 5.13 -1.77
CA ASP A 27 -21.06 4.28 -2.92
C ASP A 27 -20.55 2.86 -2.65
N ASN A 28 -21.50 1.93 -2.53
CA ASN A 28 -21.24 0.51 -2.33
C ASN A 28 -20.36 -0.11 -3.42
N GLN A 29 -20.30 0.47 -4.63
CA GLN A 29 -19.42 0.03 -5.70
C GLN A 29 -17.93 0.26 -5.41
N ASN A 30 -17.60 1.05 -4.38
CA ASN A 30 -16.23 1.21 -3.89
C ASN A 30 -15.88 0.22 -2.78
N ASN A 31 -16.87 -0.51 -2.24
CA ASN A 31 -16.68 -1.47 -1.17
C ASN A 31 -16.44 -2.88 -1.75
N ILE A 32 -15.20 -3.36 -1.71
CA ILE A 32 -14.84 -4.66 -2.30
C ILE A 32 -15.57 -5.82 -1.61
N ASN A 33 -15.73 -5.77 -0.28
CA ASN A 33 -16.49 -6.79 0.44
C ASN A 33 -17.95 -6.83 -0.01
N TRP A 34 -18.57 -5.67 -0.17
CA TRP A 34 -19.95 -5.57 -0.64
C TRP A 34 -20.07 -6.16 -2.05
N LEU A 35 -19.15 -5.81 -2.96
CA LEU A 35 -19.13 -6.35 -4.32
C LEU A 35 -19.02 -7.88 -4.32
N VAL A 36 -18.08 -8.44 -3.55
CA VAL A 36 -17.89 -9.89 -3.43
C VAL A 36 -19.11 -10.55 -2.77
N HIS A 37 -19.69 -9.95 -1.73
CA HIS A 37 -20.88 -10.49 -1.08
C HIS A 37 -22.10 -10.48 -2.01
N LYS A 38 -22.27 -9.41 -2.81
CA LYS A 38 -23.37 -9.27 -3.75
C LYS A 38 -23.39 -10.38 -4.81
N THR A 39 -22.24 -10.97 -5.14
CA THR A 39 -22.15 -12.11 -6.08
C THR A 39 -22.95 -13.34 -5.63
N PHE A 40 -23.15 -13.52 -4.32
CA PHE A 40 -23.95 -14.62 -3.79
C PHE A 40 -25.47 -14.38 -3.89
N GLN A 41 -25.88 -13.14 -4.14
CA GLN A 41 -27.28 -12.72 -4.19
C GLN A 41 -27.82 -12.59 -5.61
N VAL A 42 -26.95 -12.60 -6.62
CA VAL A 42 -27.34 -12.51 -8.03
C VAL A 42 -27.29 -13.91 -8.66
N GLU A 43 -28.22 -14.21 -9.57
CA GLU A 43 -28.30 -15.55 -10.18
C GLU A 43 -27.45 -15.65 -11.46
N LYS A 44 -27.55 -14.66 -12.35
CA LYS A 44 -26.88 -14.65 -13.66
C LYS A 44 -25.36 -14.63 -13.51
N LEU A 45 -24.68 -15.46 -14.30
CA LEU A 45 -23.23 -15.60 -14.27
C LEU A 45 -22.53 -14.30 -14.72
N GLU A 46 -23.11 -13.60 -15.69
CA GLU A 46 -22.61 -12.32 -16.22
C GLU A 46 -22.64 -11.24 -15.14
N ASP A 47 -23.69 -11.18 -14.33
CA ASP A 47 -23.80 -10.19 -13.25
C ASP A 47 -22.77 -10.48 -12.13
N LYS A 48 -22.57 -11.76 -11.79
CA LYS A 48 -21.48 -12.17 -10.88
C LYS A 48 -20.12 -11.75 -11.40
N LEU A 49 -19.88 -11.96 -12.70
CA LEU A 49 -18.64 -11.62 -13.36
C LEU A 49 -18.41 -10.10 -13.36
N ASN A 50 -19.44 -9.30 -13.62
CA ASN A 50 -19.35 -7.83 -13.59
C ASN A 50 -18.98 -7.32 -12.19
N LEU A 51 -19.61 -7.86 -11.14
CA LEU A 51 -19.29 -7.51 -9.75
C LEU A 51 -17.85 -7.89 -9.38
N LEU A 52 -17.38 -9.09 -9.73
CA LEU A 52 -16.00 -9.50 -9.48
C LEU A 52 -14.98 -8.75 -10.32
N THR A 53 -15.36 -8.32 -11.53
CA THR A 53 -14.50 -7.48 -12.38
C THR A 53 -14.29 -6.12 -11.74
N LEU A 54 -15.37 -5.50 -11.24
CA LEU A 54 -15.27 -4.25 -10.51
C LEU A 54 -14.46 -4.43 -9.21
N ALA A 55 -14.68 -5.51 -8.46
CA ALA A 55 -13.89 -5.82 -7.27
C ALA A 55 -12.39 -5.93 -7.59
N ALA A 56 -12.03 -6.63 -8.67
CA ALA A 56 -10.65 -6.77 -9.10
C ALA A 56 -10.02 -5.43 -9.52
N GLN A 57 -10.75 -4.56 -10.22
CA GLN A 57 -10.27 -3.21 -10.56
C GLN A 57 -9.96 -2.39 -9.30
N LYS A 58 -10.82 -2.47 -8.28
CA LYS A 58 -10.56 -1.82 -6.99
C LYS A 58 -9.34 -2.42 -6.32
N VAL A 59 -9.21 -3.75 -6.33
CA VAL A 59 -8.03 -4.44 -5.81
C VAL A 59 -6.74 -3.93 -6.44
N GLU A 60 -6.68 -3.89 -7.77
CA GLU A 60 -5.49 -3.41 -8.49
C GLU A 60 -5.13 -1.96 -8.10
N LYS A 61 -6.13 -1.10 -7.85
CA LYS A 61 -5.92 0.27 -7.38
C LYS A 61 -5.35 0.35 -5.96
N PHE A 62 -5.84 -0.48 -5.04
CA PHE A 62 -5.40 -0.44 -3.63
C PHE A 62 -4.09 -1.20 -3.40
N HIS A 63 -3.69 -2.13 -4.28
CA HIS A 63 -2.45 -2.87 -4.12
C HIS A 63 -1.22 -1.94 -4.02
N SER A 64 -1.17 -0.90 -4.85
CA SER A 64 -0.10 0.11 -4.83
C SER A 64 0.01 0.85 -3.48
N TYR A 65 -1.08 0.96 -2.72
CA TYR A 65 -1.08 1.62 -1.42
C TYR A 65 -0.13 0.95 -0.41
N PHE A 66 -0.15 -0.39 -0.36
CA PHE A 66 0.74 -1.13 0.53
C PHE A 66 2.21 -0.90 0.21
N HIS A 67 2.54 -0.84 -1.09
CA HIS A 67 3.90 -0.55 -1.54
C HIS A 67 4.36 0.84 -1.08
N PHE A 68 3.50 1.87 -1.18
CA PHE A 68 3.82 3.20 -0.69
C PHE A 68 3.99 3.25 0.84
N GLU A 69 3.10 2.60 1.61
CA GLU A 69 3.24 2.53 3.06
C GLU A 69 4.52 1.79 3.46
N GLN A 70 4.79 0.63 2.87
CA GLN A 70 6.02 -0.13 3.13
C GLN A 70 7.27 0.69 2.78
N SER A 71 7.25 1.41 1.66
CA SER A 71 8.35 2.29 1.27
C SER A 71 8.59 3.39 2.31
N PHE A 72 7.53 4.06 2.74
CA PHE A 72 7.60 5.12 3.75
C PHE A 72 8.18 4.63 5.07
N PHE A 73 7.67 3.51 5.60
CA PHE A 73 8.15 2.98 6.89
C PHE A 73 9.57 2.42 6.79
N HIS A 74 9.97 1.82 5.66
CA HIS A 74 11.35 1.45 5.43
C HIS A 74 12.28 2.66 5.38
N LEU A 75 11.86 3.76 4.74
CA LEU A 75 12.61 5.01 4.72
C LEU A 75 12.82 5.57 6.14
N LEU A 76 11.80 5.56 7.01
CA LEU A 76 11.94 5.98 8.41
C LEU A 76 12.93 5.10 9.19
N TYR A 77 12.85 3.79 9.01
CA TYR A 77 13.76 2.84 9.64
C TYR A 77 15.21 3.03 9.17
N ALA A 78 15.39 3.36 7.89
CA ALA A 78 16.69 3.68 7.33
C ALA A 78 17.29 4.96 7.92
N GLU A 79 16.49 6.02 8.09
CA GLU A 79 16.92 7.26 8.74
C GLU A 79 17.29 7.01 10.20
N PHE A 80 16.52 6.20 10.94
CA PHE A 80 16.85 5.80 12.31
C PHE A 80 18.25 5.17 12.39
N TYR A 81 18.52 4.13 11.60
CA TYR A 81 19.83 3.49 11.58
C TYR A 81 20.94 4.43 11.12
N TYR A 82 20.65 5.32 10.16
CA TYR A 82 21.58 6.33 9.72
C TYR A 82 22.02 7.25 10.87
N PHE A 83 21.09 7.71 11.72
CA PHE A 83 21.40 8.52 12.89
C PHE A 83 22.16 7.75 13.99
N GLN A 84 22.03 6.43 14.04
CA GLN A 84 22.84 5.56 14.91
C GLN A 84 24.23 5.25 14.32
N ASN A 85 24.57 5.80 13.14
CA ASN A 85 25.76 5.46 12.36
C ASN A 85 25.83 3.98 11.93
N ASP A 86 24.72 3.25 11.99
CA ASP A 86 24.60 1.89 11.47
C ASP A 86 24.28 1.96 9.96
N PHE A 87 25.31 2.26 9.18
CA PHE A 87 25.14 2.49 7.75
C PHE A 87 24.76 1.22 6.97
N GLN A 88 25.09 0.04 7.48
CA GLN A 88 24.72 -1.22 6.84
C GLN A 88 23.21 -1.44 6.90
N ASN A 89 22.61 -1.31 8.08
CA ASN A 89 21.16 -1.42 8.22
C ASN A 89 20.42 -0.25 7.58
N ALA A 90 20.98 0.96 7.61
CA ALA A 90 20.42 2.10 6.90
C ALA A 90 20.31 1.81 5.39
N ILE A 91 21.39 1.34 4.75
CA ILE A 91 21.39 0.97 3.33
C ILE A 91 20.33 -0.10 3.05
N ALA A 92 20.31 -1.19 3.84
CA ALA A 92 19.36 -2.28 3.62
C ALA A 92 17.91 -1.80 3.63
N HIS A 93 17.58 -0.85 4.52
CA HIS A 93 16.24 -0.29 4.59
C HIS A 93 15.94 0.75 3.51
N TYR A 94 16.91 1.57 3.10
CA TYR A 94 16.72 2.44 1.93
C TYR A 94 16.53 1.62 0.64
N GLU A 95 17.29 0.54 0.45
CA GLU A 95 17.14 -0.40 -0.67
C GLU A 95 15.72 -1.00 -0.68
N LYS A 96 15.21 -1.43 0.48
CA LYS A 96 13.81 -1.88 0.59
C LYS A 96 12.81 -0.76 0.28
N ALA A 97 13.07 0.47 0.71
CA ALA A 97 12.19 1.59 0.41
C ALA A 97 12.06 1.84 -1.11
N VAL A 98 13.18 1.84 -1.85
CA VAL A 98 13.17 2.02 -3.31
C VAL A 98 12.67 0.78 -4.06
N PHE A 99 12.78 -0.40 -3.46
CA PHE A 99 12.16 -1.61 -4.01
C PHE A 99 10.64 -1.54 -3.96
N GLN A 100 10.07 -1.01 -2.88
CA GLN A 100 8.62 -0.87 -2.73
C GLN A 100 8.07 0.32 -3.54
N ASP A 101 8.77 1.46 -3.51
CA ASP A 101 8.45 2.63 -4.35
C ASP A 101 9.69 3.03 -5.14
N HIS A 102 9.69 2.61 -6.40
CA HIS A 102 10.75 2.85 -7.38
C HIS A 102 11.02 4.32 -7.69
N LEU A 103 10.17 5.24 -7.23
CA LEU A 103 10.30 6.68 -7.39
C LEU A 103 10.55 7.40 -6.06
N ASN A 104 10.85 6.68 -4.98
CA ASN A 104 11.14 7.27 -3.67
C ASN A 104 12.45 8.08 -3.70
N GLN A 105 12.32 9.35 -4.08
CA GLN A 105 13.43 10.27 -4.32
C GLN A 105 14.33 10.42 -3.10
N LYS A 106 13.75 10.49 -1.89
CA LYS A 106 14.53 10.66 -0.67
C LYS A 106 15.41 9.44 -0.41
N ALA A 107 14.86 8.23 -0.52
CA ALA A 107 15.63 7.01 -0.36
C ALA A 107 16.75 6.89 -1.40
N HIS A 108 16.48 7.23 -2.66
CA HIS A 108 17.50 7.27 -3.71
C HIS A 108 18.66 8.24 -3.41
N ILE A 109 18.35 9.48 -3.00
CA ILE A 109 19.38 10.47 -2.63
C ILE A 109 20.24 9.97 -1.46
N ARG A 110 19.60 9.37 -0.45
CA ARG A 110 20.31 8.80 0.71
C ARG A 110 21.23 7.65 0.30
N LEU A 111 20.77 6.74 -0.56
CA LEU A 111 21.61 5.66 -1.10
C LEU A 111 22.81 6.18 -1.87
N ILE A 112 22.62 7.16 -2.77
CA ILE A 112 23.72 7.76 -3.53
C ILE A 112 24.79 8.32 -2.59
N ASN A 113 24.37 9.08 -1.58
CA ASN A 113 25.28 9.67 -0.60
C ASN A 113 26.02 8.62 0.23
N LEU A 114 25.32 7.59 0.70
CA LEU A 114 25.92 6.50 1.48
C LEU A 114 26.87 5.65 0.65
N TYR A 115 26.48 5.27 -0.57
CA TYR A 115 27.33 4.49 -1.47
C TYR A 115 28.62 5.24 -1.81
N ARG A 116 28.53 6.55 -2.07
CA ARG A 116 29.71 7.41 -2.25
C ARG A 116 30.57 7.45 -1.00
N LYS A 117 29.97 7.71 0.17
CA LYS A 117 30.68 7.82 1.45
C LYS A 117 31.44 6.55 1.81
N LEU A 118 30.88 5.38 1.51
CA LEU A 118 31.44 4.07 1.84
C LEU A 118 32.28 3.45 0.70
N GLY A 119 32.50 4.16 -0.40
CA GLY A 119 33.28 3.65 -1.54
C GLY A 119 32.63 2.50 -2.31
N LEU A 120 31.30 2.33 -2.23
CA LEU A 120 30.54 1.31 -2.96
C LEU A 120 30.29 1.77 -4.40
N ASN A 121 31.36 1.89 -5.18
CA ASN A 121 31.39 2.58 -6.48
C ASN A 121 30.41 2.01 -7.51
N GLU A 122 30.27 0.68 -7.59
CA GLU A 122 29.33 0.03 -8.50
C GLU A 122 27.88 0.34 -8.14
N LYS A 123 27.51 0.20 -6.86
CA LYS A 123 26.17 0.54 -6.38
C LYS A 123 25.86 2.03 -6.59
N PHE A 124 26.83 2.90 -6.33
CA PHE A 124 26.73 4.34 -6.58
C PHE A 124 26.42 4.66 -8.04
N LYS A 125 27.21 4.12 -8.98
CA LYS A 125 27.02 4.34 -10.44
C LYS A 125 25.66 3.81 -10.90
N ASN A 126 25.30 2.60 -10.49
CA ASN A 126 24.01 1.99 -10.84
C ASN A 126 22.85 2.85 -10.33
N GLN A 127 22.95 3.35 -9.10
CA GLN A 127 21.92 4.18 -8.51
C GLN A 127 21.77 5.53 -9.21
N LEU A 128 22.89 6.17 -9.61
CA LEU A 128 22.86 7.40 -10.40
C LEU A 128 22.24 7.19 -11.77
N ASN A 129 22.65 6.15 -12.49
CA ASN A 129 22.11 5.81 -13.81
C ASN A 129 20.59 5.57 -13.75
N TYR A 130 20.13 4.88 -12.71
CA TYR A 130 18.71 4.68 -12.45
C TYR A 130 17.98 6.03 -12.26
N CYS A 131 18.46 6.88 -11.35
CA CYS A 131 17.84 8.18 -11.08
C CYS A 131 17.81 9.09 -12.31
N ALA A 132 18.86 9.07 -13.13
CA ALA A 132 18.95 9.83 -14.37
C ALA A 132 17.92 9.34 -15.41
N ARG A 133 17.82 8.01 -15.60
CA ARG A 133 16.86 7.39 -16.53
C ARG A 133 15.41 7.73 -16.18
N PHE A 134 15.06 7.71 -14.90
CA PHE A 134 13.70 7.93 -14.41
C PHE A 134 13.40 9.37 -13.99
N LYS A 135 14.35 10.30 -14.19
CA LYS A 135 14.22 11.73 -13.83
C LYS A 135 13.80 11.94 -12.37
N ILE A 136 14.28 11.08 -11.47
CA ILE A 136 13.93 11.07 -10.04
C ILE A 136 14.57 12.27 -9.31
N ALA A 137 15.69 12.78 -9.82
CA ALA A 137 16.34 13.96 -9.30
C ALA A 137 16.64 14.93 -10.45
N ASN A 138 15.99 16.10 -10.45
CA ASN A 138 16.52 17.24 -11.18
C ASN A 138 17.76 17.74 -10.43
N ASN A 139 18.84 18.04 -11.17
CA ASN A 139 20.20 18.25 -10.65
C ASN A 139 20.35 19.36 -9.57
N ALA A 140 19.33 20.17 -9.30
CA ALA A 140 19.32 21.19 -8.24
C ALA A 140 18.73 20.70 -6.88
N ALA A 141 18.07 19.53 -6.84
CA ALA A 141 17.28 19.06 -5.70
C ALA A 141 18.04 18.17 -4.70
N ILE A 142 19.34 17.94 -4.92
CA ILE A 142 20.15 17.08 -4.04
C ILE A 142 20.36 17.72 -2.65
N GLU A 143 20.13 19.03 -2.51
CA GLU A 143 20.24 19.73 -1.22
C GLU A 143 18.91 20.07 -0.54
N THR A 144 17.77 19.95 -1.23
CA THR A 144 16.46 20.25 -0.63
C THR A 144 15.39 19.73 -1.57
N ILE A 145 14.52 18.81 -1.13
CA ILE A 145 13.11 18.78 -1.54
C ILE A 145 12.32 17.77 -0.71
N SER A 146 11.13 18.25 -0.37
CA SER A 146 10.09 17.79 0.53
C SER A 146 9.15 16.75 -0.08
N TYR A 147 8.46 16.04 0.81
CA TYR A 147 7.44 15.00 0.62
C TYR A 147 6.19 15.35 -0.23
N GLN A 148 6.18 16.44 -0.99
CA GLN A 148 4.95 17.06 -1.50
C GLN A 148 4.23 16.31 -2.65
N ARG A 149 4.91 15.47 -3.43
CA ARG A 149 4.29 14.89 -4.64
C ARG A 149 3.39 13.68 -4.35
N ASN A 150 3.81 12.78 -3.46
CA ASN A 150 3.02 11.57 -3.10
C ASN A 150 1.90 11.86 -2.10
N PHE A 151 1.98 12.98 -1.35
CA PHE A 151 0.92 13.39 -0.43
C PHE A 151 -0.33 13.87 -1.18
N ASN A 152 -0.19 14.48 -2.36
CA ASN A 152 -1.33 14.94 -3.15
C ASN A 152 -2.15 13.78 -3.74
N GLU A 153 -1.51 12.70 -4.18
CA GLU A 153 -2.23 11.48 -4.61
C GLU A 153 -2.94 10.79 -3.45
N PHE A 154 -2.33 10.80 -2.26
CA PHE A 154 -2.95 10.33 -1.02
C PHE A 154 -4.13 11.22 -0.58
N ILE A 155 -4.03 12.54 -0.74
CA ILE A 155 -5.12 13.49 -0.45
C ILE A 155 -6.25 13.37 -1.47
N GLU A 156 -5.96 13.22 -2.76
CA GLU A 156 -6.94 12.89 -3.81
C GLU A 156 -7.64 11.56 -3.50
N TYR A 157 -6.90 10.57 -3.02
CA TYR A 157 -7.44 9.29 -2.55
C TYR A 157 -8.34 9.43 -1.32
N LEU A 158 -7.95 10.22 -0.30
CA LEU A 158 -8.79 10.49 0.87
C LEU A 158 -10.07 11.25 0.50
N LYS A 159 -9.98 12.20 -0.45
CA LYS A 159 -11.15 12.90 -1.02
C LYS A 159 -12.06 11.94 -1.79
N PHE A 160 -11.50 11.07 -2.62
CA PHE A 160 -12.23 10.05 -3.39
C PHE A 160 -12.90 9.01 -2.49
N ALA A 161 -12.24 8.57 -1.41
CA ALA A 161 -12.69 7.49 -0.55
C ALA A 161 -13.74 7.91 0.49
N THR A 162 -13.84 9.20 0.83
CA THR A 162 -14.66 9.62 1.98
C THR A 162 -15.80 10.58 1.69
N ASN A 163 -15.81 11.25 0.52
CA ASN A 163 -16.74 12.35 0.16
C ASN A 163 -17.19 13.23 1.36
N SER A 164 -16.29 13.40 2.33
CA SER A 164 -16.65 13.98 3.62
C SER A 164 -16.41 15.47 3.53
N LYS A 165 -17.39 16.26 3.95
CA LYS A 165 -17.29 17.72 4.11
C LYS A 165 -16.04 18.17 4.90
N PHE A 166 -15.39 17.27 5.64
CA PHE A 166 -14.22 17.52 6.48
C PHE A 166 -12.87 17.55 5.72
N LEU A 167 -12.72 16.80 4.63
CA LEU A 167 -11.46 16.75 3.84
C LEU A 167 -11.37 17.81 2.74
N ASN A 168 -12.43 18.61 2.56
CA ASN A 168 -12.45 19.76 1.65
C ASN A 168 -11.79 21.03 2.22
N LYS A 169 -11.21 20.97 3.42
CA LYS A 169 -10.38 22.08 3.92
C LYS A 169 -9.00 21.95 3.28
N GLN A 170 -8.69 22.80 2.31
CA GLN A 170 -7.33 22.96 1.80
C GLN A 170 -6.44 23.35 2.99
N PHE A 171 -5.56 22.43 3.42
CA PHE A 171 -4.53 22.78 4.38
C PHE A 171 -3.56 23.76 3.70
N THR A 172 -3.36 24.93 4.29
CA THR A 172 -2.47 25.93 3.72
C THR A 172 -1.01 25.50 3.87
N SER A 173 -0.12 26.07 3.05
CA SER A 173 1.33 25.81 3.12
C SER A 173 1.94 26.11 4.50
N GLU A 174 1.28 26.94 5.32
CA GLU A 174 1.65 27.24 6.70
C GLU A 174 1.22 26.14 7.69
N GLU A 175 0.03 25.56 7.52
CA GLU A 175 -0.43 24.43 8.35
C GLU A 175 0.43 23.17 8.12
N LEU A 176 0.96 22.99 6.90
CA LEU A 176 1.92 21.94 6.57
C LEU A 176 3.33 22.21 7.14
N LYS A 177 3.68 23.48 7.36
CA LYS A 177 4.93 23.90 8.03
C LYS A 177 4.88 23.59 9.53
N ILE A 178 3.70 23.71 10.15
CA ILE A 178 3.47 23.40 11.56
C ILE A 178 3.56 21.89 11.83
N VAL A 179 3.27 21.02 10.85
CA VAL A 179 3.53 19.57 10.99
C VAL A 179 5.04 19.26 11.07
N SER A 180 5.89 20.11 10.48
CA SER A 180 7.36 20.01 10.62
C SER A 180 7.92 20.66 11.89
N GLU A 181 7.13 21.50 12.57
CA GLU A 181 7.52 22.20 13.80
C GLU A 181 6.45 21.98 14.89
N TYR A 182 6.55 20.81 15.54
CA TYR A 182 6.10 20.51 16.92
C TYR A 182 4.87 21.31 17.44
N ASP A 183 3.65 21.00 16.98
CA ASP A 183 2.41 21.49 17.63
C ASP A 183 1.67 20.38 18.40
N TYR A 184 1.71 20.53 19.72
CA TYR A 184 1.05 19.70 20.73
C TYR A 184 -0.49 19.76 20.67
N ASN A 185 -1.11 20.66 19.88
CA ASN A 185 -2.56 20.74 19.72
C ASN A 185 -3.10 19.88 18.56
N LEU A 186 -2.26 19.53 17.58
CA LEU A 186 -2.58 18.52 16.57
C LEU A 186 -2.68 17.10 17.20
N LYS A 187 -2.05 16.93 18.37
CA LYS A 187 -2.07 15.76 19.25
C LYS A 187 -3.49 15.23 19.50
N PHE A 188 -4.49 16.10 19.65
CA PHE A 188 -5.89 15.69 19.89
C PHE A 188 -6.72 15.50 18.61
N LYS A 189 -6.35 16.14 17.50
CA LYS A 189 -7.07 15.98 16.23
C LYS A 189 -6.65 14.71 15.50
N ILE A 190 -5.37 14.33 15.51
CA ILE A 190 -4.91 13.05 14.95
C ILE A 190 -5.41 11.85 15.77
N LEU A 191 -5.50 11.99 17.10
CA LEU A 191 -6.12 10.98 17.97
C LEU A 191 -7.63 10.77 17.69
N ASN A 192 -8.30 11.74 17.06
CA ASN A 192 -9.70 11.65 16.63
C ASN A 192 -9.85 11.36 15.13
N LEU A 193 -8.75 11.27 14.37
CA LEU A 193 -8.78 10.75 13.01
C LEU A 193 -8.74 9.23 13.12
N ASN A 194 -9.78 8.59 12.61
CA ASN A 194 -9.88 7.15 12.32
C ASN A 194 -8.86 6.70 11.24
N THR A 195 -7.67 7.31 11.21
CA THR A 195 -6.55 6.93 10.35
C THR A 195 -5.95 5.65 10.88
N SER A 196 -5.76 4.69 9.98
CA SER A 196 -5.16 3.37 10.18
C SER A 196 -4.17 3.28 11.34
N ASN A 197 -4.26 2.20 12.13
CA ASN A 197 -3.46 1.94 13.34
C ASN A 197 -1.94 2.20 13.17
N TYR A 198 -1.41 2.11 11.95
CA TYR A 198 -0.03 2.41 11.58
C TYR A 198 0.39 3.85 11.88
N TRP A 199 -0.47 4.83 11.61
CA TRP A 199 -0.17 6.24 11.87
C TRP A 199 -0.18 6.56 13.36
N LEU A 200 -0.93 5.79 14.16
CA LEU A 200 -0.87 5.86 15.63
C LEU A 200 0.48 5.35 16.14
N TYR A 201 0.98 4.24 15.60
CA TYR A 201 2.33 3.75 15.93
C TYR A 201 3.43 4.69 15.47
N TYR A 202 3.26 5.32 14.29
CA TYR A 202 4.17 6.36 13.81
C TYR A 202 4.15 7.61 14.69
N ALA A 203 2.97 8.11 15.05
CA ALA A 203 2.83 9.23 15.97
C ALA A 203 3.48 8.92 17.32
N ASN A 204 3.30 7.71 17.85
CA ASN A 204 4.00 7.26 19.05
C ASN A 204 5.51 7.21 18.86
N PHE A 205 6.02 6.74 17.72
CA PHE A 205 7.44 6.82 17.41
C PHE A 205 7.94 8.26 17.43
N LEU A 206 7.26 9.20 16.75
CA LEU A 206 7.65 10.61 16.74
C LEU A 206 7.68 11.22 18.14
N LEU A 207 6.74 10.83 19.01
CA LEU A 207 6.62 11.34 20.38
C LEU A 207 7.61 10.72 21.36
N THR A 208 8.00 9.46 21.16
CA THR A 208 8.79 8.69 22.14
C THR A 208 10.19 8.33 21.66
N ASN A 209 10.47 8.56 20.37
CA ASN A 209 11.64 8.07 19.66
C ASN A 209 11.85 6.54 19.80
N ASN A 210 10.78 5.79 20.09
CA ASN A 210 10.86 4.36 20.35
C ASN A 210 10.69 3.55 19.05
N TYR A 211 11.81 3.11 18.51
CA TYR A 211 11.90 2.37 17.25
C TYR A 211 11.18 1.01 17.25
N LYS A 212 10.88 0.42 18.42
CA LYS A 212 10.10 -0.83 18.49
C LYS A 212 8.72 -0.68 17.86
N PHE A 213 8.17 0.53 17.86
CA PHE A 213 6.90 0.80 17.19
C PHE A 213 7.04 0.82 15.67
N LEU A 214 8.15 1.30 15.11
CA LEU A 214 8.39 1.23 13.67
C LEU A 214 8.52 -0.22 13.18
N ALA A 215 9.24 -1.07 13.93
CA ALA A 215 9.37 -2.49 13.61
C ALA A 215 8.00 -3.19 13.57
N LYS A 216 7.21 -3.03 14.63
CA LYS A 216 5.85 -3.59 14.72
C LYS A 216 4.92 -3.05 13.64
N THR A 217 5.08 -1.78 13.26
CA THR A 217 4.27 -1.17 12.19
C THR A 217 4.55 -1.85 10.86
N LEU A 218 5.82 -2.04 10.52
CA LEU A 218 6.23 -2.69 9.29
C LEU A 218 5.80 -4.16 9.24
N GLU A 219 5.90 -4.90 10.35
CA GLU A 219 5.38 -6.26 10.48
C GLU A 219 3.88 -6.30 10.20
N LEU A 220 3.11 -5.40 10.81
CA LEU A 220 1.66 -5.34 10.64
C LEU A 220 1.24 -4.93 9.23
N ILE A 221 1.94 -3.99 8.58
CA ILE A 221 1.70 -3.63 7.18
C ILE A 221 2.01 -4.84 6.29
N THR A 222 3.12 -5.54 6.53
CA THR A 222 3.51 -6.72 5.75
C THR A 222 2.50 -7.85 5.91
N TYR A 223 2.03 -8.10 7.14
CA TYR A 223 0.98 -9.07 7.41
C TYR A 223 -0.33 -8.73 6.71
N ASN A 224 -0.75 -7.46 6.76
CA ASN A 224 -1.97 -7.02 6.08
C ASN A 224 -1.82 -7.04 4.57
N HIS A 225 -0.65 -6.73 4.01
CA HIS A 225 -0.38 -6.83 2.59
C HIS A 225 -0.48 -8.29 2.10
N LYS A 226 0.09 -9.25 2.85
CA LYS A 226 -0.05 -10.69 2.55
C LYS A 226 -1.50 -11.16 2.65
N SER A 227 -2.20 -10.76 3.70
CA SER A 227 -3.62 -11.09 3.88
C SER A 227 -4.48 -10.49 2.77
N TYR A 228 -4.10 -9.30 2.29
CA TYR A 228 -4.72 -8.65 1.16
C TYR A 228 -4.47 -9.41 -0.15
N HIS A 229 -3.23 -9.86 -0.42
CA HIS A 229 -2.91 -10.72 -1.57
C HIS A 229 -3.77 -11.96 -1.61
N LEU A 230 -3.94 -12.63 -0.46
CA LEU A 230 -4.78 -13.81 -0.39
C LEU A 230 -6.23 -13.52 -0.83
N HIS A 231 -6.85 -12.49 -0.24
CA HIS A 231 -8.22 -12.12 -0.59
C HIS A 231 -8.35 -11.64 -2.04
N ALA A 232 -7.35 -10.91 -2.54
CA ALA A 232 -7.26 -10.51 -3.94
C ALA A 232 -7.18 -11.74 -4.87
N GLY A 233 -6.31 -12.70 -4.54
CA GLY A 233 -6.17 -13.97 -5.25
C GLY A 233 -7.49 -14.73 -5.33
N MET A 234 -8.29 -14.73 -4.26
CA MET A 234 -9.61 -15.37 -4.24
C MET A 234 -10.59 -14.70 -5.20
N ILE A 235 -10.54 -13.38 -5.37
CA ILE A 235 -11.36 -12.67 -6.36
C ILE A 235 -11.00 -13.13 -7.76
N TYR A 236 -9.71 -13.17 -8.10
CA TYR A 236 -9.24 -13.65 -9.40
C TYR A 236 -9.60 -15.13 -9.62
N TYR A 237 -9.43 -15.99 -8.62
CA TYR A 237 -9.77 -17.40 -8.75
C TYR A 237 -11.27 -17.64 -8.97
N LYS A 238 -12.15 -16.90 -8.27
CA LYS A 238 -13.59 -16.95 -8.52
C LYS A 238 -13.94 -16.46 -9.92
N ARG A 239 -13.26 -15.41 -10.40
CA ARG A 239 -13.45 -14.88 -11.74
C ARG A 239 -12.98 -15.87 -12.82
N HIS A 240 -11.87 -16.58 -12.58
CA HIS A 240 -11.42 -17.72 -13.37
C HIS A 240 -12.52 -18.79 -13.51
N GLN A 241 -13.15 -19.21 -12.40
CA GLN A 241 -14.24 -20.21 -12.43
C GLN A 241 -15.44 -19.74 -13.24
N LEU A 242 -15.83 -18.46 -13.13
CA LEU A 242 -16.91 -17.90 -13.94
C LEU A 242 -16.54 -17.83 -15.43
N TYR A 243 -15.30 -17.45 -15.75
CA TYR A 243 -14.83 -17.46 -17.15
C TYR A 243 -14.85 -18.86 -17.75
N LEU A 244 -14.49 -19.91 -16.99
CA LEU A 244 -14.65 -21.29 -17.45
C LEU A 244 -16.12 -21.66 -17.71
N ALA A 245 -17.02 -21.28 -16.79
CA ALA A 245 -18.46 -21.54 -16.93
C ALA A 245 -19.08 -20.81 -18.13
N LEU A 246 -18.50 -19.69 -18.56
CA LEU A 246 -18.91 -18.89 -19.72
C LEU A 246 -18.11 -19.22 -21.00
N ASP A 247 -17.32 -20.30 -21.00
CA ASP A 247 -16.44 -20.75 -22.09
C ASP A 247 -15.40 -19.71 -22.57
N LYS A 248 -14.98 -18.80 -21.69
CA LYS A 248 -13.97 -17.76 -21.94
C LYS A 248 -12.58 -18.22 -21.51
N LYS A 249 -12.06 -19.28 -22.13
CA LYS A 249 -10.83 -20.00 -21.71
C LYS A 249 -9.59 -19.12 -21.57
N ALA A 250 -9.36 -18.18 -22.49
CA ALA A 250 -8.19 -17.30 -22.45
C ALA A 250 -8.21 -16.37 -21.22
N LEU A 251 -9.36 -15.79 -20.92
CA LEU A 251 -9.54 -14.93 -19.74
C LEU A 251 -9.46 -15.74 -18.44
N ALA A 252 -10.02 -16.95 -18.44
CA ALA A 252 -9.88 -17.87 -17.31
C ALA A 252 -8.41 -18.17 -17.01
N LYS A 253 -7.58 -18.43 -18.03
CA LYS A 253 -6.15 -18.71 -17.85
C LYS A 253 -5.41 -17.53 -17.21
N ASN A 254 -5.65 -16.31 -17.70
CA ASN A 254 -5.03 -15.10 -17.16
C ASN A 254 -5.37 -14.92 -15.66
N ASP A 255 -6.63 -15.09 -15.29
CA ASP A 255 -7.05 -14.96 -13.90
C ASP A 255 -6.46 -16.02 -12.97
N LEU A 256 -6.29 -17.25 -13.46
CA LEU A 256 -5.61 -18.29 -12.69
C LEU A 256 -4.14 -17.93 -12.43
N GLU A 257 -3.46 -17.39 -13.44
CA GLU A 257 -2.08 -16.92 -13.32
C GLU A 257 -1.97 -15.77 -12.31
N LYS A 258 -2.87 -14.77 -12.39
CA LYS A 258 -2.96 -13.69 -11.40
C LYS A 258 -3.20 -14.21 -9.99
N ALA A 259 -4.10 -15.19 -9.83
CA ALA A 259 -4.39 -15.76 -8.52
C ALA A 259 -3.17 -16.51 -7.94
N LYS A 260 -2.44 -17.27 -8.77
CA LYS A 260 -1.19 -17.96 -8.39
C LYS A 260 -0.06 -16.99 -8.04
N ASN A 261 0.07 -15.89 -8.78
CA ASN A 261 1.03 -14.83 -8.44
C ASN A 261 0.74 -14.16 -7.09
N LEU A 262 -0.48 -14.32 -6.57
CA LEU A 262 -0.90 -13.90 -5.23
C LEU A 262 -0.93 -15.07 -4.23
N GLU A 263 -0.22 -16.16 -4.54
CA GLU A 263 0.04 -17.32 -3.68
C GLU A 263 -1.21 -18.10 -3.24
N ILE A 264 -2.30 -18.07 -4.02
CA ILE A 264 -3.52 -18.79 -3.64
C ILE A 264 -3.38 -20.31 -3.67
N ASP A 265 -2.43 -20.83 -4.43
CA ASP A 265 -2.08 -22.24 -4.54
C ASP A 265 -1.53 -22.84 -3.24
N GLN A 266 -1.06 -21.99 -2.32
CA GLN A 266 -0.72 -22.42 -0.96
C GLN A 266 -1.96 -22.75 -0.10
N ILE A 267 -3.15 -22.32 -0.52
CA ILE A 267 -4.40 -22.41 0.27
C ILE A 267 -5.44 -23.29 -0.39
N ILE A 268 -5.55 -23.20 -1.72
CA ILE A 268 -6.43 -24.05 -2.51
C ILE A 268 -5.52 -25.10 -3.14
N ASN A 269 -5.76 -26.38 -2.86
CA ASN A 269 -5.13 -27.49 -3.58
C ASN A 269 -5.52 -27.40 -5.07
N LEU A 270 -4.78 -26.61 -5.83
CA LEU A 270 -4.95 -26.36 -7.27
C LEU A 270 -4.21 -27.39 -8.10
#